data_AF-A0A0A7PFF1-F1
#
_entry.id   AF-A0A0A7PFF1-F1
#
_cell.length_a   1.000
_cell.length_b   1.000
_cell.length_c   1.000
_cell.angle_alpha   90.00
_cell.angle_beta   90.00
_cell.angle_gamma   90.00
#
_symmetry.space_group_name_H-M   'P 1'
#
loop_
_entity.id
_entity.type
_entity.pdbx_description
1 polymer ?
#
loop_
_entity_poly.entity_id
_entity_poly.type
_entity_poly.pdbx_seq_one_letter_code
_entity_poly.pdbx_strand_id
1 'polypeptide(L)'
;MTMPVGRRPVRAGDRLYFRGYSVPIDYEILEKGQIVAVAEVREDGEYVVFPIDDWGRVYSQEGETVFSDEVVPLPMPPIPIRRFPPPYGQRDNEGRFREATRFLG
;
A
#
# COMPACT_ATOMS: atom_id res chain seq x y z
N MET A 1 4.82 -13.33 -23.96
CA MET A 1 5.58 -12.56 -22.95
C MET A 1 5.87 -13.48 -21.78
N THR A 2 7.12 -13.90 -21.61
CA THR A 2 7.53 -14.83 -20.57
C THR A 2 7.89 -14.02 -19.33
N MET A 3 7.12 -14.15 -18.25
CA MET A 3 7.45 -13.52 -16.97
C MET A 3 8.81 -14.06 -16.49
N PRO A 4 9.71 -13.21 -15.97
CA PRO A 4 10.99 -13.67 -15.46
C PRO A 4 10.78 -14.67 -14.32
N VAL A 5 11.41 -15.85 -14.46
CA VAL A 5 11.38 -16.94 -13.49
C VAL A 5 11.88 -16.41 -12.14
N GLY A 6 11.00 -16.41 -11.13
CA GLY A 6 11.37 -16.12 -9.74
C GLY A 6 10.57 -15.04 -9.02
N ARG A 7 9.74 -14.24 -9.72
CA ARG A 7 8.83 -13.29 -9.04
C ARG A 7 7.41 -13.81 -9.10
N ARG A 8 6.87 -14.21 -7.94
CA ARG A 8 5.44 -14.49 -7.78
C ARG A 8 4.65 -13.25 -8.26
N PRO A 9 3.51 -13.43 -8.95
CA PRO A 9 2.64 -12.31 -9.31
C PRO A 9 2.25 -11.49 -8.08
N VAL A 10 2.27 -10.16 -8.20
CA VAL A 10 1.80 -9.23 -7.16
C VAL A 10 0.35 -9.56 -6.81
N ARG A 11 0.03 -9.54 -5.52
CA ARG A 11 -1.31 -9.77 -4.98
C ARG A 11 -1.66 -8.71 -3.95
N ALA A 12 -2.94 -8.60 -3.65
CA ALA A 12 -3.41 -7.80 -2.53
C ALA A 12 -2.70 -8.24 -1.21
N GLY A 13 -2.28 -7.24 -0.44
CA GLY A 13 -1.44 -7.36 0.74
C GLY A 13 0.06 -7.23 0.47
N ASP A 14 0.54 -7.44 -0.76
CA ASP A 14 1.97 -7.37 -1.06
C ASP A 14 2.51 -5.96 -0.81
N ARG A 15 3.78 -5.88 -0.38
CA ARG A 15 4.48 -4.61 -0.16
C ARG A 15 5.31 -4.26 -1.39
N LEU A 16 5.23 -3.02 -1.80
CA LEU A 16 5.93 -2.49 -2.97
C LEU A 16 6.77 -1.28 -2.57
N TYR A 17 7.91 -1.13 -3.21
CA TYR A 17 8.73 0.08 -3.14
C TYR A 17 8.38 0.98 -4.33
N PHE A 18 7.97 2.22 -4.05
CA PHE A 18 7.57 3.17 -5.07
C PHE A 18 8.80 3.86 -5.69
N ARG A 19 8.96 3.70 -7.00
CA ARG A 19 10.04 4.30 -7.78
C ARG A 19 9.69 5.68 -8.32
N GLY A 20 8.40 6.01 -8.38
CA GLY A 20 7.88 7.25 -8.94
C GLY A 20 7.09 7.04 -10.23
N TYR A 21 6.34 8.08 -10.60
CA TYR A 21 5.51 8.03 -11.79
C TYR A 21 6.30 8.15 -13.09
N SER A 22 5.81 7.45 -14.12
CA SER A 22 6.28 7.60 -15.51
C SER A 22 5.76 8.90 -16.16
N VAL A 23 4.61 9.38 -15.69
CA VAL A 23 3.99 10.67 -16.06
C VAL A 23 3.76 11.50 -14.80
N PRO A 24 4.07 12.81 -14.79
CA PRO A 24 3.73 13.64 -13.63
C PRO A 24 2.21 13.68 -13.47
N ILE A 25 1.72 13.19 -12.34
CA ILE A 25 0.32 13.34 -11.92
C ILE A 25 0.28 14.50 -10.93
N ASP A 26 -0.74 15.36 -11.01
CA ASP A 26 -0.93 16.56 -10.17
C ASP A 26 -1.19 16.25 -8.68
N TYR A 27 -0.97 15.02 -8.22
CA TYR A 27 -1.18 14.61 -6.83
C TYR A 27 0.17 14.40 -6.11
N GLU A 28 0.43 15.20 -5.07
CA GLU A 28 1.62 15.16 -4.21
C GLU A 28 1.67 13.95 -3.26
N ILE A 29 0.88 12.89 -3.48
CA ILE A 29 0.54 11.95 -2.39
C ILE A 29 1.59 10.85 -2.17
N LEU A 30 2.38 10.48 -3.21
CA LEU A 30 3.44 9.48 -3.10
C LEU A 30 4.81 10.02 -3.48
N GLU A 31 5.76 9.89 -2.56
CA GLU A 31 7.17 10.25 -2.78
C GLU A 31 8.02 9.04 -3.18
N LYS A 32 8.97 9.26 -4.11
CA LYS A 32 9.95 8.24 -4.48
C LYS A 32 10.69 7.76 -3.25
N GLY A 33 10.75 6.44 -3.05
CA GLY A 33 11.38 5.85 -1.88
C GLY A 33 10.40 5.35 -0.83
N GLN A 34 9.12 5.69 -0.96
CA GLN A 34 8.10 5.25 -0.02
C GLN A 34 7.72 3.78 -0.24
N ILE A 35 7.36 3.10 0.85
CA ILE A 35 6.78 1.75 0.81
C ILE A 35 5.26 1.88 0.79
N VAL A 36 4.64 1.13 -0.12
CA VAL A 36 3.19 1.05 -0.25
C VAL A 36 2.74 -0.40 -0.16
N ALA A 37 1.48 -0.64 0.21
CA ALA A 37 0.88 -1.96 0.26
C ALA A 37 -0.31 -2.05 -0.69
N VAL A 38 -0.41 -3.15 -1.44
CA VAL A 38 -1.45 -3.36 -2.45
C VAL A 38 -2.78 -3.69 -1.79
N ALA A 39 -3.81 -2.92 -2.06
CA ALA A 39 -5.19 -3.26 -1.69
C ALA A 39 -5.90 -4.04 -2.80
N GLU A 40 -5.64 -3.71 -4.06
CA GLU A 40 -6.31 -4.31 -5.21
C GLU A 40 -5.35 -4.40 -6.40
N VAL A 41 -5.46 -5.48 -7.18
CA VAL A 41 -4.78 -5.66 -8.46
C VAL A 41 -5.84 -5.63 -9.55
N ARG A 42 -5.77 -4.65 -10.45
CA ARG A 42 -6.70 -4.49 -11.57
C ARG A 42 -6.23 -5.25 -12.82
N GLU A 43 -7.14 -5.50 -13.74
CA GLU A 43 -6.89 -6.32 -14.94
C GLU A 43 -5.98 -5.63 -15.96
N ASP A 44 -5.88 -4.30 -15.91
CA ASP A 44 -5.08 -3.43 -16.79
C ASP A 44 -3.61 -3.26 -16.35
N GLY A 45 -3.21 -3.87 -15.24
CA GLY A 45 -1.86 -3.73 -14.69
C GLY A 45 -1.70 -2.54 -13.74
N GLU A 46 -2.80 -1.90 -13.34
CA GLU A 46 -2.85 -0.94 -12.25
C GLU A 46 -3.00 -1.62 -10.90
N TYR A 47 -2.41 -1.01 -9.87
CA TYR A 47 -2.57 -1.40 -8.48
C TYR A 47 -3.18 -0.25 -7.69
N VAL A 48 -4.20 -0.55 -6.88
CA VAL A 48 -4.62 0.36 -5.82
C VAL A 48 -3.75 0.08 -4.60
N VAL A 49 -3.05 1.09 -4.12
CA VAL A 49 -2.06 0.98 -3.06
C VAL A 49 -2.31 1.99 -1.94
N PHE A 50 -1.88 1.63 -0.73
CA PHE A 50 -1.89 2.54 0.41
C PHE A 50 -0.48 2.72 0.95
N PRO A 51 -0.10 3.95 1.34
CA PRO A 51 1.19 4.20 1.95
C PRO A 51 1.27 3.58 3.35
N ILE A 52 2.42 2.96 3.63
CA ILE A 52 2.67 2.25 4.89
C ILE A 52 3.99 2.64 5.53
N ASP A 53 4.04 2.58 6.87
CA ASP A 53 5.30 2.67 7.60
C ASP A 53 6.10 1.36 7.52
N ASP A 54 7.32 1.35 8.07
CA ASP A 54 8.20 0.17 8.08
C ASP A 54 7.55 -1.04 8.79
N TRP A 55 6.63 -0.79 9.72
CA TRP A 55 5.87 -1.83 10.43
C TRP A 55 4.64 -2.32 9.66
N GLY A 56 4.36 -1.75 8.49
CA GLY A 56 3.22 -2.13 7.65
C GLY A 56 1.89 -1.55 8.12
N ARG A 57 1.91 -0.40 8.80
CA ARG A 57 0.69 0.32 9.18
C ARG A 57 0.30 1.29 8.09
N VAL A 58 -0.94 1.18 7.64
CA VAL A 58 -1.54 2.14 6.70
C VAL A 58 -1.84 3.45 7.43
N TYR A 59 -1.23 4.54 6.95
CA TYR A 59 -1.38 5.87 7.53
C TYR A 59 -2.22 6.85 6.69
N SER A 60 -2.57 6.50 5.45
CA SER A 60 -3.57 7.25 4.64
C SER A 60 -4.97 6.64 4.74
N GLN A 61 -6.00 7.47 4.52
CA GLN A 61 -7.38 7.00 4.26
C GLN A 61 -7.68 6.86 2.77
N GLU A 62 -6.92 7.57 1.94
CA GLU A 62 -7.10 7.60 0.50
C GLU A 62 -6.05 6.68 -0.13
N GLY A 63 -6.54 5.80 -1.01
CA GLY A 63 -5.70 4.88 -1.77
C GLY A 63 -5.27 5.54 -3.07
N GLU A 64 -4.06 5.22 -3.49
CA GLU A 64 -3.46 5.73 -4.71
C GLU A 64 -3.46 4.67 -5.80
N THR A 65 -3.50 5.09 -7.06
CA THR A 65 -3.34 4.18 -8.20
C THR A 65 -1.93 4.30 -8.74
N VAL A 66 -1.25 3.18 -8.93
CA VAL A 66 0.11 3.11 -9.50
C VAL A 66 0.18 2.01 -10.56
N PHE A 67 1.06 2.19 -11.54
CA PHE A 67 1.32 1.18 -12.57
C PHE A 67 2.42 0.21 -12.15
N SER A 68 2.37 -1.01 -12.70
CA SER A 68 3.32 -2.08 -12.35
C SER A 68 4.80 -1.76 -12.60
N ASP A 69 5.12 -0.83 -13.50
CA ASP A 69 6.48 -0.38 -13.83
C ASP A 69 7.01 0.70 -12.88
N GLU A 70 6.13 1.35 -12.12
CA GLU A 70 6.42 2.41 -11.15
C GLU A 70 6.82 1.85 -9.77
N VAL A 71 6.78 0.53 -9.62
CA VAL A 71 6.92 -0.16 -8.34
C VAL A 71 7.83 -1.37 -8.42
N VAL A 72 8.39 -1.77 -7.27
CA VAL A 72 9.15 -3.02 -7.14
C VAL A 72 8.60 -3.83 -5.98
N PRO A 73 8.27 -5.12 -6.16
CA PRO A 73 7.87 -5.97 -5.05
C PRO A 73 9.00 -6.12 -4.03
N LEU A 74 8.66 -5.93 -2.75
CA LEU A 74 9.58 -6.16 -1.65
C LEU A 74 9.44 -7.61 -1.16
N PRO A 75 10.55 -8.30 -0.82
CA PRO A 75 10.52 -9.65 -0.27
C PRO A 75 10.13 -9.63 1.22
N MET A 76 8.98 -9.03 1.53
CA MET A 76 8.47 -8.88 2.88
C MET A 76 7.11 -9.58 3.02
N PRO A 77 6.72 -10.00 4.24
CA PRO A 77 5.41 -10.57 4.47
C PRO A 77 4.29 -9.60 4.06
N PRO A 78 3.22 -10.10 3.42
CA PRO A 78 2.09 -9.27 3.02
C PRO A 78 1.34 -8.72 4.25
N ILE A 79 0.74 -7.56 4.07
CA ILE A 79 -0.13 -6.93 5.04
C ILE A 79 -1.52 -7.58 4.98
N PRO A 80 -2.13 -7.92 6.13
CA PRO A 80 -3.51 -8.41 6.16
C PRO A 80 -4.50 -7.40 5.57
N ILE A 81 -5.37 -7.85 4.66
CA ILE A 81 -6.31 -6.99 3.94
C ILE A 81 -7.21 -6.17 4.87
N ARG A 82 -7.62 -6.74 6.00
CA ARG A 82 -8.44 -6.05 7.00
C ARG A 82 -7.82 -4.73 7.51
N ARG A 83 -6.50 -4.53 7.37
CA ARG A 83 -5.83 -3.30 7.81
C ARG A 83 -6.02 -2.12 6.85
N PHE A 84 -6.44 -2.38 5.61
CA PHE A 84 -6.73 -1.31 4.66
C PHE A 84 -8.03 -0.57 5.05
N PRO A 85 -8.16 0.71 4.67
CA PRO A 85 -9.44 1.42 4.76
C PRO A 85 -10.55 0.73 3.95
N PRO A 86 -11.83 1.02 4.25
CA PRO A 86 -12.94 0.63 3.40
C PRO A 86 -12.74 1.17 1.96
N PRO A 87 -13.22 0.47 0.92
CA PRO A 87 -14.01 -0.77 0.96
C PRO A 87 -13.18 -2.06 1.09
N TYR A 88 -11.85 -1.96 1.13
CA TYR A 88 -10.95 -3.10 1.10
C TYR A 88 -10.86 -3.83 2.44
N GLY A 89 -10.86 -3.08 3.53
CA GLY A 89 -10.77 -3.62 4.89
C GLY A 89 -11.47 -2.74 5.91
N GLN A 90 -11.39 -3.14 7.18
CA GLN A 90 -11.85 -2.37 8.33
C GLN A 90 -10.61 -2.03 9.16
N ARG A 91 -9.92 -0.95 8.77
CA ARG A 91 -8.67 -0.47 9.36
C ARG A 91 -8.51 -0.84 10.85
N ASP A 92 -7.67 -1.84 11.15
CA ASP A 92 -7.37 -2.30 12.53
C ASP A 92 -6.78 -1.19 13.45
N ASN A 93 -6.42 -0.01 12.93
CA ASN A 93 -5.72 1.06 13.68
C ASN A 93 -6.64 1.94 14.57
N GLU A 94 -7.95 1.70 14.65
CA GLU A 94 -8.84 2.47 15.53
C GLU A 94 -8.58 2.22 17.04
N GLY A 95 -7.85 1.15 17.38
CA GLY A 95 -7.62 0.73 18.77
C GLY A 95 -6.60 1.55 19.58
N ARG A 96 -5.80 2.46 19.01
CA ARG A 96 -4.77 3.22 19.78
C ARG A 96 -5.08 4.69 20.07
N PHE A 97 -6.06 5.30 19.41
CA PHE A 97 -6.40 6.71 19.69
C PHE A 97 -7.27 6.88 20.94
N ARG A 98 -7.96 5.82 21.40
CA ARG A 98 -8.81 5.89 22.60
C ARG A 98 -8.08 5.69 23.94
N GLU A 99 -6.86 5.15 23.95
CA GLU A 99 -6.11 4.98 25.20
C GLU A 99 -5.27 6.20 25.58
N ALA A 100 -4.88 7.05 24.63
CA ALA A 100 -4.13 8.27 24.94
C ALA A 100 -4.96 9.32 25.70
N THR A 101 -6.28 9.35 25.51
CA THR A 101 -7.17 10.32 26.19
C THR A 101 -7.68 9.83 27.54
N ARG A 102 -7.48 8.55 27.89
CA ARG A 102 -7.92 8.00 29.19
C ARG A 102 -6.89 8.16 30.31
N PHE A 103 -5.66 8.54 29.99
CA PHE A 103 -4.60 8.82 30.98
C PHE A 103 -4.46 10.32 31.31
N LEU A 104 -5.35 11.17 30.79
CA LEU A 104 -5.34 12.63 31.02
C LEU A 104 -6.72 13.18 31.47
N GLY A 105 -7.61 12.33 31.99
CA GLY A 105 -8.91 12.73 32.53
C GLY A 105 -9.14 12.20 33.93
#